data_AF-A0A257LJS1-F1
#
_entry.id   AF-A0A257LJS1-F1
#
_cell.length_a   1.000
_cell.length_b   1.000
_cell.length_c   1.000
_cell.angle_alpha   90.00
_cell.angle_beta   90.00
_cell.angle_gamma   90.00
#
_symmetry.space_group_name_H-M   'P 1'
#
loop_
_entity.id
_entity.type
_entity.pdbx_description
1 polymer ?
#
loop_
_entity_poly.entity_id
_entity_poly.type
_entity_poly.pdbx_seq_one_letter_code
_entity_poly.pdbx_strand_id
1 'polypeptide(L)' 'MAYDLEERTFRIAVAVRALSRSLPIDIANREDLRQIVRSSGSIGANYIEANDGLSRVDFAYRIKVS' A
#
# COMPACT_ATOMS: atom_id res chain seq x y z
N MET A 1 13.66 13.69 -12.91
CA MET A 1 12.29 13.16 -12.87
C MET A 1 12.01 12.71 -11.46
N ALA A 2 11.18 13.44 -10.71
CA ALA A 2 10.63 12.92 -9.46
C ALA A 2 9.77 11.72 -9.86
N TYR A 3 10.14 10.52 -9.42
CA TYR A 3 9.29 9.35 -9.61
C TYR A 3 8.05 9.56 -8.74
N ASP A 4 6.88 9.65 -9.35
CA ASP A 4 5.61 9.83 -8.64
C ASP A 4 5.17 8.50 -8.00
N LEU A 5 5.89 8.13 -6.93
CA LEU A 5 5.61 6.92 -6.16
C LEU A 5 4.32 7.08 -5.35
N GLU A 6 3.93 8.30 -4.97
CA GLU A 6 2.64 8.59 -4.35
C GLU A 6 1.48 8.19 -5.27
N GLU A 7 1.45 8.69 -6.51
CA GLU A 7 0.39 8.35 -7.47
C GLU A 7 0.39 6.85 -7.81
N ARG A 8 1.59 6.24 -7.94
CA ARG A 8 1.68 4.80 -8.23
C ARG A 8 1.15 3.93 -7.10
N THR A 9 1.48 4.26 -5.85
CA THR A 9 1.01 3.51 -4.68
C THR A 9 -0.48 3.73 -4.44
N PHE A 10 -0.98 4.95 -4.69
CA PHE A 10 -2.41 5.24 -4.70
C PHE A 10 -3.16 4.40 -5.74
N ARG A 11 -2.69 4.35 -6.99
CA ARG A 11 -3.30 3.54 -8.06
C ARG A 11 -3.32 2.05 -7.73
N ILE A 12 -2.28 1.52 -7.08
CA ILE A 12 -2.26 0.13 -6.61
C ILE A 12 -3.39 -0.10 -5.59
N ALA A 13 -3.53 0.76 -4.58
CA ALA A 13 -4.59 0.63 -3.58
C ALA A 13 -6.00 0.70 -4.20
N VAL A 14 -6.19 1.57 -5.21
CA VAL A 14 -7.46 1.66 -5.97
C VAL A 14 -7.73 0.39 -6.77
N ALA A 15 -6.72 -0.12 -7.50
CA ALA A 15 -6.85 -1.33 -8.30
C ALA A 15 -7.14 -2.57 -7.43
N VAL A 16 -6.46 -2.70 -6.28
CA VAL A 16 -6.72 -3.77 -5.32
C VAL A 16 -8.16 -3.70 -4.82
N ARG A 17 -8.67 -2.51 -4.45
CA ARG A 17 -10.07 -2.35 -4.02
C ARG A 17 -11.07 -2.69 -5.13
N ALA A 18 -10.78 -2.36 -6.39
CA ALA A 18 -11.62 -2.71 -7.52
C ALA A 18 -11.65 -4.24 -7.73
N LEU A 19 -10.49 -4.89 -7.70
CA LEU A 19 -10.38 -6.35 -7.77
C LEU A 19 -11.11 -7.02 -6.61
N SER A 20 -10.88 -6.57 -5.37
CA SER A 20 -11.54 -7.10 -4.17
C SER A 20 -13.07 -7.06 -4.25
N ARG A 21 -13.64 -6.03 -4.89
CA ARG A 21 -15.10 -5.92 -5.08
C ARG A 21 -15.66 -6.87 -6.15
N SER A 22 -14.82 -7.36 -7.07
CA SER A 22 -15.22 -8.31 -8.12
C SER A 22 -15.18 -9.77 -7.66
N LEU A 23 -14.52 -10.07 -6.54
CA LEU A 23 -14.33 -11.43 -6.06
C LEU A 23 -15.54 -11.90 -5.23
N PRO A 24 -15.93 -13.18 -5.33
CA PRO A 24 -17.00 -13.74 -4.52
C PRO A 24 -16.61 -13.78 -3.04
N ILE A 25 -17.57 -13.52 -2.16
CA ILE A 25 -17.34 -13.56 -0.72
C ILE A 25 -17.59 -14.98 -0.21
N ASP A 26 -16.51 -15.63 0.22
CA ASP A 26 -16.52 -16.87 0.98
C ASP A 26 -15.61 -16.73 2.21
N ILE A 27 -15.48 -17.80 2.99
CA ILE A 27 -14.70 -17.78 4.25
C ILE A 27 -13.21 -17.50 3.98
N ALA A 28 -12.63 -18.07 2.93
CA ALA A 28 -11.22 -17.87 2.60
C ALA A 28 -10.98 -16.47 2.05
N ASN A 29 -11.78 -16.07 1.05
CA ASN A 29 -11.68 -14.76 0.42
C ASN A 29 -11.92 -13.63 1.42
N ARG A 30 -12.82 -13.79 2.40
CA ARG A 30 -13.07 -12.73 3.39
C ARG A 30 -11.80 -12.37 4.18
N GLU A 31 -11.03 -13.36 4.61
CA GLU A 31 -9.80 -13.14 5.37
C GLU A 31 -8.68 -12.61 4.48
N ASP A 32 -8.52 -13.16 3.27
CA ASP A 32 -7.50 -12.73 2.31
C ASP A 32 -7.75 -11.29 1.81
N LEU A 33 -9.01 -10.97 1.48
CA LEU A 33 -9.43 -9.64 1.06
C LEU A 33 -9.17 -8.59 2.15
N ARG A 34 -9.39 -8.94 3.42
CA ARG A 34 -9.08 -8.04 4.54
C ARG A 34 -7.59 -7.75 4.63
N GLN A 35 -6.74 -8.76 4.43
CA GLN A 35 -5.29 -8.60 4.49
C GLN A 35 -4.76 -7.77 3.30
N ILE A 36 -5.21 -8.07 2.07
CA ILE A 36 -4.70 -7.41 0.86
C ILE A 36 -5.13 -5.94 0.76
N VAL A 37 -6.35 -5.62 1.19
CA VAL A 37 -6.83 -4.23 1.24
C VAL A 37 -6.02 -3.42 2.25
N ARG A 38 -5.61 -4.03 3.37
CA ARG A 38 -4.77 -3.38 4.37
C ARG A 38 -3.34 -3.19 3.89
N SER A 39 -2.72 -4.23 3.33
CA SER A 39 -1.32 -4.16 2.87
C SER A 39 -1.15 -3.18 1.71
N SER A 40 -2.08 -3.17 0.75
CA SER A 40 -2.03 -2.24 -0.39
C SER A 40 -2.07 -0.76 0.02
N GLY A 41 -2.86 -0.40 1.03
CA GLY A 41 -2.88 0.97 1.58
C GLY A 41 -1.62 1.34 2.36
N SER A 42 -0.97 0.35 2.99
CA SER A 42 0.24 0.56 3.80
C SER A 42 1.44 1.04 2.99
N ILE A 43 1.50 0.71 1.69
CA ILE A 43 2.63 1.08 0.83
C ILE A 43 2.71 2.61 0.67
N GLY A 44 1.58 3.25 0.35
CA GLY A 44 1.50 4.70 0.24
C GLY A 44 1.74 5.39 1.59
N ALA A 45 1.16 4.85 2.67
CA ALA A 45 1.36 5.38 4.02
C ALA A 45 2.84 5.35 4.44
N ASN A 46 3.51 4.21 4.27
CA ASN A 46 4.94 4.08 4.58
C ASN A 46 5.81 5.01 3.72
N TYR A 47 5.43 5.25 2.46
CA TYR A 47 6.16 6.15 1.57
C TYR A 47 6.01 7.62 2.01
N ILE A 48 4.80 8.07 2.34
CA ILE A 48 4.54 9.41 2.88
C ILE A 48 5.31 9.59 4.19
N GLU A 49 5.21 8.60 5.07
CA GLU A 49 5.97 8.57 6.32
C GLU A 49 7.49 8.63 6.07
N ALA A 50 8.01 7.93 5.07
CA ALA A 50 9.43 7.97 4.73
C ALA A 50 9.83 9.38 4.28
N ASN A 51 9.03 10.03 3.44
CA ASN A 51 9.27 11.40 2.95
C ASN A 51 9.25 12.45 4.07
N ASP A 52 8.40 12.27 5.09
CA ASP A 52 8.33 13.13 6.29
C ASP A 52 9.39 12.78 7.36
N GLY A 53 10.23 11.77 7.12
CA GLY A 53 11.27 11.31 8.04
C GLY A 53 12.45 12.28 8.17
N LEU A 54 12.93 12.50 9.40
CA LEU A 54 14.00 13.45 9.74
C LEU A 54 15.40 13.03 9.22
N SER A 55 15.60 11.76 8.83
CA SER A 55 16.92 11.24 8.40
C SER A 55 16.83 10.27 7.21
N ARG A 56 17.92 10.18 6.41
CA ARG A 56 18.03 9.21 5.30
C ARG A 56 17.96 7.75 5.76
N VAL A 57 18.27 7.48 7.03
CA VAL A 57 18.20 6.13 7.63
C VAL A 57 16.75 5.73 7.88
N ASP A 58 15.92 6.65 8.38
CA ASP A 58 14.49 6.42 8.58
C ASP A 58 13.75 6.21 7.25
N PHE A 59 14.11 6.98 6.22
CA PHE A 59 13.58 6.80 4.86
C PHE A 59 13.81 5.38 4.34
N ALA A 60 15.04 4.87 4.47
CA ALA A 60 15.41 3.53 4.01
C ALA A 60 14.70 2.42 4.81
N TYR A 61 14.53 2.61 6.12
CA TYR A 61 13.79 1.67 6.97
C TYR A 61 12.30 1.61 6.57
N ARG A 62 11.64 2.75 6.41
CA ARG A 62 10.21 2.84 6.08
C ARG A 62 9.87 2.27 4.71
N ILE A 63 10.72 2.49 3.71
CA ILE A 63 10.57 1.84 2.38
C ILE A 63 10.69 0.32 2.46
N LYS A 64 11.55 -0.21 3.36
CA LYS A 64 11.80 -1.65 3.48
C LYS A 64 10.68 -2.42 4.20
N VAL A 65 9.87 -1.73 4.99
CA VAL A 65 8.74 -2.34 5.74
C VAL A 65 7.55 -2.66 4.83
N SER A 66 7.49 -2.07 3.64
CA SER A 66 6.48 -2.32 2.61
C SER A 66 6.76 -3.54 1.75
#